data_AF-A0AAV9IZJ5-F1
#
_entry.id   AF-A0AAV9IZJ5-F1
#
_cell.length_a   1.000
_cell.length_b   1.000
_cell.length_c   1.000
_cell.angle_alpha   90.00
_cell.angle_beta   90.00
_cell.angle_gamma   90.00
#
_symmetry.space_group_name_H-M   'P 1'
#
loop_
_entity.id
_entity.type
_entity.pdbx_description
1 polymer ?
#
loop_
_entity_poly.entity_id
_entity_poly.type
_entity_poly.pdbx_seq_one_letter_code
_entity_poly.pdbx_strand_id
1 'polypeptide(L)'
;MTGRRRAGLVPLERPSRYVASFAFPPLTTHPHSRQRCLRPRRTRHSCFTLCSTHTPPPTRYRVFISTGEVSGDMHGAHLARSLQRTLSPSVQLLLRGVGGPQMAAAGVELYEDTQRISSIGVVEALRFVLPTLLLYERVKQRLLVDPPDAAVLIDYIGPNIALAQWLRTHLPGVPVLYYIGPQEWVWGYGGRPVPSSLDYFPQLRACCRCLLAVFPLEAEFYRRRLREAEAEEEKRRLSGGRSETDTPQQPMRVEYVGHPIVDMVTPTTRDAARAQLGCSSDLQEYVVTLMAASREQELHTILPVMIEAAVLLHHTLRDADGHPRVRFLLPVSRPEFRSHVQRLLRRHRIVTVSAKSLSPSPTASSDIHFHVLPSDQAMLALAAADVAMCKSGTVNLEAAALGVPQVVLYRVSAASAWLIRRVLQVQLPYVSAVNIVHMRAAVVPELLQEQATPQRLFAAVHALLKNADGQAERMLRAYREQVLPALQTPEATDMPGRSAAERAAHFLWRTLRDARTAAAAISSPPESVR
;
A
#
# COMPACT_ATOMS: atom_id res chain seq x y z
N MET A 1 -11.89 39.65 -58.03
CA MET A 1 -13.35 39.65 -58.19
C MET A 1 -13.94 38.64 -57.21
N THR A 2 -14.11 39.01 -55.94
CA THR A 2 -15.34 39.54 -55.30
C THR A 2 -16.52 38.56 -55.29
N GLY A 3 -16.85 38.06 -54.10
CA GLY A 3 -18.07 37.29 -53.84
C GLY A 3 -18.23 36.85 -52.38
N ARG A 4 -18.47 37.80 -51.47
CA ARG A 4 -18.88 37.57 -50.06
C ARG A 4 -20.25 36.89 -49.99
N ARG A 5 -20.46 35.96 -49.05
CA ARG A 5 -21.72 35.84 -48.27
C ARG A 5 -21.46 35.40 -46.82
N ARG A 6 -22.20 36.05 -45.92
CA ARG A 6 -22.19 35.97 -44.45
C ARG A 6 -23.28 35.01 -43.96
N ALA A 7 -22.98 34.43 -42.79
CA ALA A 7 -23.84 34.19 -41.61
C ALA A 7 -25.09 33.29 -41.68
N GLY A 8 -25.10 32.31 -40.78
CA GLY A 8 -26.29 31.63 -40.26
C GLY A 8 -25.93 30.94 -38.94
N LEU A 9 -26.21 31.62 -37.81
CA LEU A 9 -26.08 31.10 -36.44
C LEU A 9 -27.15 30.02 -36.19
N VAL A 10 -26.75 28.89 -35.62
CA VAL A 10 -27.64 27.79 -35.19
C VAL A 10 -27.96 27.96 -33.69
N PRO A 11 -29.21 27.76 -33.24
CA PRO A 11 -29.58 27.96 -31.83
C PRO A 11 -29.19 26.78 -30.95
N LEU A 12 -28.72 27.08 -29.74
CA LEU A 12 -28.49 26.14 -28.63
C LEU A 12 -29.81 25.88 -27.88
N GLU A 13 -30.36 24.68 -28.01
CA GLU A 13 -31.46 24.21 -27.16
C GLU A 13 -30.93 23.79 -25.77
N ARG A 14 -31.63 24.25 -24.72
CA ARG A 14 -31.40 23.92 -23.30
C ARG A 14 -32.26 22.71 -22.90
N PRO A 15 -31.77 21.76 -22.10
CA PRO A 15 -32.63 20.86 -21.36
C PRO A 15 -32.93 21.38 -19.94
N SER A 16 -34.23 21.56 -19.69
CA SER A 16 -35.01 21.33 -18.47
C SER A 16 -34.32 21.39 -17.09
N ARG A 17 -34.71 22.40 -16.29
CA ARG A 17 -34.52 22.48 -14.84
C ARG A 17 -35.67 21.76 -14.13
N TYR A 18 -35.37 20.71 -13.36
CA TYR A 18 -36.25 20.22 -12.29
C TYR A 18 -36.00 21.06 -11.03
N VAL A 19 -37.01 21.81 -10.60
CA VAL A 19 -37.03 22.55 -9.33
C VAL A 19 -38.01 21.83 -8.41
N ALA A 20 -37.50 21.21 -7.34
CA ALA A 20 -38.33 20.69 -6.27
C ALA A 20 -38.61 21.81 -5.26
N SER A 21 -39.88 22.19 -5.16
CA SER A 21 -40.42 23.16 -4.21
C SER A 21 -40.86 22.42 -2.95
N PHE A 22 -40.26 22.71 -1.79
CA PHE A 22 -40.80 22.30 -0.49
C PHE A 22 -41.22 23.55 0.29
N ALA A 23 -42.52 23.62 0.56
CA ALA A 23 -43.22 24.71 1.21
C ALA A 23 -43.14 24.61 2.74
N PHE A 24 -42.94 25.75 3.41
CA PHE A 24 -43.12 25.92 4.85
C PHE A 24 -44.62 26.09 5.19
N PRO A 25 -45.12 25.53 6.31
CA PRO A 25 -46.45 25.87 6.81
C PRO A 25 -46.42 27.10 7.75
N PRO A 26 -47.54 27.84 7.88
CA PRO A 26 -47.58 29.19 8.44
C PRO A 26 -47.88 29.25 9.95
N LEU A 27 -47.46 30.37 10.54
CA LEU A 27 -47.79 30.83 11.89
C LEU A 27 -49.29 31.14 12.02
N THR A 28 -49.93 30.63 13.07
CA THR A 28 -51.27 31.04 13.51
C THR A 28 -51.24 31.65 14.90
N THR A 29 -51.94 32.77 15.03
CA THR A 29 -52.06 33.66 16.18
C THR A 29 -53.26 33.27 17.07
N HIS A 30 -53.18 33.67 18.35
CA HIS A 30 -54.11 33.43 19.47
C HIS A 30 -55.60 33.80 19.24
N PRO A 31 -56.50 33.36 20.14
CA PRO A 31 -56.98 34.33 21.14
C PRO A 31 -57.26 33.81 22.57
N HIS A 32 -57.08 34.75 23.51
CA HIS A 32 -57.67 34.95 24.84
C HIS A 32 -58.58 33.90 25.51
N SER A 33 -58.27 33.59 26.78
CA SER A 33 -59.27 33.55 27.86
C SER A 33 -58.69 34.11 29.17
N ARG A 34 -59.54 34.81 29.92
CA ARG A 34 -59.23 35.69 31.06
C ARG A 34 -59.22 34.95 32.40
N GLN A 35 -58.33 35.43 33.27
CA GLN A 35 -58.45 35.59 34.73
C GLN A 35 -58.64 34.34 35.63
N ARG A 36 -57.64 34.11 36.50
CA ARG A 36 -57.83 34.29 37.94
C ARG A 36 -56.50 34.58 38.64
N CYS A 37 -56.50 35.66 39.40
CA CYS A 37 -55.40 36.13 40.23
C CYS A 37 -55.53 35.46 41.60
N LEU A 38 -54.54 34.67 42.03
CA LEU A 38 -54.38 34.24 43.42
C LEU A 38 -52.92 34.43 43.83
N ARG A 39 -52.72 35.30 44.83
CA ARG A 39 -51.43 35.60 45.47
C ARG A 39 -50.92 34.42 46.33
N PRO A 40 -49.64 34.41 46.73
CA PRO A 40 -48.82 33.20 46.79
C PRO A 40 -48.83 32.52 48.16
N ARG A 41 -48.74 31.18 48.17
CA ARG A 41 -48.25 30.42 49.34
C ARG A 41 -46.76 30.15 49.17
N ARG A 42 -45.97 30.66 50.11
CA ARG A 42 -44.55 30.34 50.31
C ARG A 42 -44.39 28.83 50.48
N THR A 43 -43.67 28.18 49.57
CA THR A 43 -43.06 26.87 49.83
C THR A 43 -41.67 26.80 49.20
N ARG A 44 -40.69 26.74 50.10
CA ARG A 44 -39.31 26.22 50.02
C ARG A 44 -38.68 26.07 48.63
N HIS A 45 -37.60 26.80 48.43
CA HIS A 45 -36.64 26.63 47.35
C HIS A 45 -36.12 25.19 47.32
N SER A 46 -36.58 24.40 46.34
CA SER A 46 -35.81 23.29 45.80
C SER A 46 -34.95 23.91 44.71
N CYS A 47 -33.66 24.09 45.03
CA CYS A 47 -32.64 24.39 44.05
C CYS A 47 -32.51 23.14 43.16
N PHE A 48 -33.25 23.08 42.06
CA PHE A 48 -32.91 22.19 40.96
C PHE A 48 -31.67 22.78 40.30
N THR A 49 -30.51 22.40 40.82
CA THR A 49 -29.25 22.53 40.09
C THR A 49 -29.43 21.69 38.83
N LEU A 50 -29.69 22.36 37.69
CA LEU A 50 -29.53 21.77 36.38
C LEU A 50 -28.07 21.32 36.31
N CYS A 51 -27.84 20.05 36.60
CA CYS A 51 -26.57 19.39 36.36
C CYS A 51 -26.43 19.34 34.84
N SER A 52 -25.94 20.43 34.26
CA SER A 52 -25.45 20.44 32.89
C SER A 52 -24.45 19.30 32.84
N THR A 53 -24.79 18.24 32.10
CA THR A 53 -23.85 17.18 31.78
C THR A 53 -22.78 17.81 30.90
N HIS A 54 -21.81 18.46 31.53
CA HIS A 54 -20.65 19.02 30.88
C HIS A 54 -19.86 17.81 30.40
N THR A 55 -20.16 17.36 29.18
CA THR A 55 -19.35 16.37 28.51
C THR A 55 -17.99 17.06 28.31
N PRO A 56 -16.89 16.53 28.88
CA PRO A 56 -15.59 17.13 28.67
C PRO A 56 -15.31 17.21 27.16
N PRO A 57 -14.62 18.26 26.68
CA PRO A 57 -14.30 18.39 25.27
C PRO A 57 -13.56 17.13 24.80
N PRO A 58 -13.84 16.64 23.58
CA PRO A 58 -13.27 15.40 23.11
C PRO A 58 -11.75 15.47 23.09
N THR A 59 -11.12 14.39 23.53
CA THR A 59 -9.66 14.24 23.54
C THR A 59 -9.19 14.27 22.08
N ARG A 60 -8.48 15.33 21.69
CA ARG A 60 -7.96 15.46 20.33
C ARG A 60 -6.61 14.76 20.20
N TYR A 61 -6.45 13.99 19.12
CA TYR A 61 -5.19 13.40 18.67
C TYR A 61 -4.92 13.78 17.21
N ARG A 62 -3.66 14.09 16.92
CA ARG A 62 -3.12 14.40 15.59
C ARG A 62 -2.11 13.31 15.23
N VAL A 63 -2.36 12.61 14.13
CA VAL A 63 -1.43 11.59 13.63
C VAL A 63 -0.94 12.02 12.26
N PHE A 64 0.38 12.03 12.11
CA PHE A 64 1.02 12.25 10.83
C PHE A 64 1.36 10.90 10.16
N ILE A 65 1.04 10.72 8.89
CA ILE A 65 1.32 9.50 8.11
C ILE A 65 2.19 9.87 6.90
N SER A 66 3.32 9.18 6.70
CA SER A 66 4.23 9.45 5.57
C SER A 66 4.45 8.21 4.71
N THR A 67 4.24 8.34 3.41
CA THR A 67 4.56 7.32 2.41
C THR A 67 4.94 7.92 1.05
N GLY A 68 5.63 7.13 0.21
CA GLY A 68 6.19 7.57 -1.07
C GLY A 68 5.82 6.74 -2.29
N GLU A 69 5.01 5.69 -2.13
CA GLU A 69 4.67 4.75 -3.21
C GLU A 69 3.16 4.43 -3.25
N VAL A 70 2.70 3.87 -4.39
CA VAL A 70 1.29 3.48 -4.60
C VAL A 70 0.84 2.41 -3.58
N SER A 71 1.69 1.43 -3.28
CA SER A 71 1.45 0.43 -2.25
C SER A 71 1.33 1.07 -0.86
N GLY A 72 2.23 1.99 -0.54
CA GLY A 72 2.23 2.70 0.73
C GLY A 72 1.00 3.60 0.92
N ASP A 73 0.50 4.26 -0.12
CA ASP A 73 -0.78 5.00 -0.11
C ASP A 73 -1.96 4.07 0.22
N MET A 74 -2.00 2.88 -0.39
CA MET A 74 -3.00 1.86 -0.08
C MET A 74 -2.92 1.41 1.40
N HIS A 75 -1.71 1.16 1.91
CA HIS A 75 -1.51 0.77 3.31
C HIS A 75 -1.87 1.89 4.29
N GLY A 76 -1.51 3.13 3.99
CA GLY A 76 -1.89 4.30 4.77
C GLY A 76 -3.39 4.52 4.81
N ALA A 77 -4.08 4.30 3.69
CA ALA A 77 -5.54 4.38 3.62
C ALA A 77 -6.22 3.31 4.50
N HIS A 78 -5.72 2.07 4.49
CA HIS A 78 -6.26 1.02 5.35
C HIS A 78 -6.00 1.30 6.82
N LEU A 79 -4.80 1.76 7.19
CA LEU A 79 -4.49 2.17 8.56
C LEU A 79 -5.43 3.29 9.03
N ALA A 80 -5.65 4.31 8.19
CA ALA A 80 -6.55 5.43 8.48
C ALA A 80 -7.98 4.95 8.78
N ARG A 81 -8.54 4.08 7.93
CA ARG A 81 -9.87 3.49 8.16
C ARG A 81 -9.91 2.67 9.44
N SER A 82 -8.89 1.87 9.72
CA SER A 82 -8.83 1.05 10.93
C SER A 82 -8.72 1.90 12.21
N LEU A 83 -8.00 3.02 12.18
CA LEU A 83 -7.96 3.98 13.29
C LEU A 83 -9.33 4.60 13.55
N GLN A 84 -10.04 5.00 12.49
CA GLN A 84 -11.37 5.60 12.59
C GLN A 84 -12.42 4.60 13.10
N ARG A 85 -12.36 3.33 12.68
CA ARG A 85 -13.29 2.28 13.17
C ARG A 85 -13.13 1.96 14.65
N THR A 86 -11.92 2.11 15.17
CA THR A 86 -11.59 1.82 16.59
C THR A 86 -11.68 3.06 17.48
N LEU A 87 -12.16 4.19 16.94
CA LEU A 87 -12.29 5.47 17.62
C LEU A 87 -13.44 5.46 18.63
N SER A 88 -13.16 5.85 19.87
CA SER A 88 -14.20 6.11 20.87
C SER A 88 -14.94 7.43 20.56
N PRO A 89 -16.25 7.56 20.85
CA PRO A 89 -17.02 8.79 20.61
C PRO A 89 -16.48 10.05 21.30
N SER A 90 -15.72 9.88 22.38
CA SER A 90 -15.10 10.96 23.16
C SER A 90 -13.74 11.41 22.62
N VAL A 91 -13.30 10.89 21.47
CA VAL A 91 -12.00 11.15 20.87
C VAL A 91 -12.18 11.81 19.51
N GLN A 92 -11.42 12.87 19.25
CA GLN A 92 -11.32 13.48 17.92
C GLN A 92 -9.96 13.13 17.31
N LEU A 93 -9.96 12.46 16.16
CA LEU A 93 -8.73 12.11 15.44
C LEU A 93 -8.57 12.97 14.19
N LEU A 94 -7.42 13.65 14.08
CA LEU A 94 -6.97 14.31 12.86
C LEU A 94 -5.87 13.48 12.22
N LEU A 95 -6.09 13.09 10.97
CA LEU A 95 -5.09 12.40 10.16
C LEU A 95 -4.55 13.36 9.12
N ARG A 96 -3.22 13.50 9.10
CA ARG A 96 -2.51 14.34 8.13
C ARG A 96 -1.34 13.59 7.57
N GLY A 97 -0.87 13.95 6.38
CA GLY A 97 0.22 13.15 5.83
C GLY A 97 0.75 13.56 4.48
N VAL A 98 1.69 12.74 4.03
CA VAL A 98 2.20 12.75 2.67
C VAL A 98 1.89 11.38 2.09
N GLY A 99 1.20 11.35 0.96
CA GLY A 99 0.66 10.11 0.39
C GLY A 99 -0.04 10.36 -0.95
N GLY A 100 -1.06 9.57 -1.26
CA GLY A 100 -1.79 9.65 -2.52
C GLY A 100 -3.32 9.67 -2.36
N PRO A 101 -4.05 9.50 -3.48
CA PRO A 101 -5.50 9.62 -3.51
C PRO A 101 -6.25 8.65 -2.59
N GLN A 102 -5.69 7.46 -2.29
CA GLN A 102 -6.38 6.50 -1.42
C GLN A 102 -6.38 6.96 0.04
N MET A 103 -5.27 7.53 0.52
CA MET A 103 -5.20 8.15 1.84
C MET A 103 -6.16 9.34 1.94
N ALA A 104 -6.20 10.19 0.91
CA ALA A 104 -7.16 11.30 0.86
C ALA A 104 -8.61 10.81 0.96
N ALA A 105 -8.98 9.78 0.19
CA ALA A 105 -10.31 9.17 0.23
C ALA A 105 -10.63 8.51 1.59
N ALA A 106 -9.61 8.10 2.36
CA ALA A 106 -9.75 7.58 3.72
C ALA A 106 -9.83 8.69 4.79
N GLY A 107 -9.86 9.97 4.40
CA GLY A 107 -9.97 11.11 5.31
C GLY A 107 -8.64 11.61 5.87
N VAL A 108 -7.51 11.29 5.22
CA VAL A 108 -6.21 11.90 5.54
C VAL A 108 -6.07 13.23 4.81
N GLU A 109 -5.81 14.31 5.54
CA GLU A 109 -5.49 15.62 4.96
C GLU A 109 -4.06 15.58 4.40
N LEU A 110 -3.93 15.58 3.07
CA LEU A 110 -2.62 15.51 2.42
C LEU A 110 -1.94 16.88 2.41
N TYR A 111 -0.69 16.89 2.85
CA TYR A 111 0.18 18.05 2.70
C TYR A 111 0.70 18.18 1.27
N GLU A 112 1.07 17.06 0.66
CA GLU A 112 1.66 16.93 -0.68
C GLU A 112 1.34 15.52 -1.25
N ASP A 113 1.30 15.38 -2.58
CA ASP A 113 1.10 14.10 -3.28
C ASP A 113 2.44 13.49 -3.72
N THR A 114 2.80 12.32 -3.18
CA THR A 114 4.08 11.65 -3.46
C THR A 114 4.07 10.69 -4.64
N GLN A 115 2.92 10.33 -5.22
CA GLN A 115 2.88 9.36 -6.32
C GLN A 115 3.58 9.88 -7.59
N ARG A 116 3.71 11.20 -7.71
CA ARG A 116 4.40 11.86 -8.83
C ARG A 116 5.92 11.67 -8.83
N ILE A 117 6.51 11.24 -7.70
CA ILE A 117 7.97 11.14 -7.51
C ILE A 117 8.47 9.71 -7.23
N SER A 118 7.64 8.67 -7.40
CA SER A 118 8.05 7.27 -7.19
C SER A 118 8.86 6.70 -8.37
N SER A 119 10.01 6.04 -8.09
CA SER A 119 10.89 5.41 -9.11
C SER A 119 11.56 4.12 -8.62
N ILE A 120 11.94 3.20 -9.53
CA ILE A 120 12.84 2.05 -9.24
C ILE A 120 14.09 2.18 -10.11
N GLY A 121 15.26 2.01 -9.49
CA GLY A 121 16.57 2.13 -10.13
C GLY A 121 17.36 3.29 -9.55
N VAL A 122 18.66 3.10 -9.34
CA VAL A 122 19.49 4.10 -8.62
C VAL A 122 19.63 5.38 -9.45
N VAL A 123 19.88 5.25 -10.75
CA VAL A 123 20.07 6.40 -11.66
C VAL A 123 18.75 7.13 -11.90
N GLU A 124 17.68 6.37 -12.06
CA GLU A 124 16.34 6.90 -12.28
C GLU A 124 15.80 7.59 -11.02
N ALA A 125 16.16 7.11 -9.83
CA ALA A 125 15.83 7.77 -8.56
C ALA A 125 16.53 9.13 -8.38
N LEU A 126 17.75 9.32 -8.91
CA LEU A 126 18.50 10.57 -8.77
C LEU A 126 17.71 11.79 -9.25
N ARG A 127 16.93 11.66 -10.34
CA ARG A 127 16.13 12.78 -10.88
C ARG A 127 15.04 13.25 -9.91
N PHE A 128 14.61 12.38 -9.00
CA PHE A 128 13.56 12.66 -8.02
C PHE A 128 14.11 12.99 -6.64
N VAL A 129 15.43 12.88 -6.40
CA VAL A 129 16.04 13.21 -5.11
C VAL A 129 15.78 14.67 -4.73
N LEU A 130 16.12 15.63 -5.60
CA LEU A 130 15.93 17.04 -5.29
C LEU A 130 14.44 17.42 -5.09
N PRO A 131 13.50 17.01 -5.97
CA PRO A 131 12.07 17.20 -5.71
C PRO A 131 11.60 16.62 -4.37
N THR A 132 12.09 15.42 -4.02
CA THR A 132 11.77 14.78 -2.73
C THR A 132 12.30 15.61 -1.56
N LEU A 133 13.55 16.06 -1.61
CA LEU A 133 14.13 16.89 -0.54
C LEU A 133 13.33 18.18 -0.35
N LEU A 134 13.01 18.90 -1.43
CA LEU A 134 12.22 20.13 -1.37
C LEU A 134 10.80 19.90 -0.81
N LEU A 135 10.17 18.78 -1.17
CA LEU A 135 8.87 18.37 -0.63
C LEU A 135 8.97 18.16 0.89
N TYR A 136 9.96 17.40 1.35
CA TYR A 136 10.13 17.12 2.77
C TYR A 136 10.55 18.35 3.57
N GLU A 137 11.27 19.32 3.00
CA GLU A 137 11.51 20.60 3.67
C GLU A 137 10.22 21.36 3.97
N ARG A 138 9.26 21.40 3.02
CA ARG A 138 7.94 22.00 3.27
C ARG A 138 7.14 21.23 4.33
N VAL A 139 7.21 19.90 4.31
CA VAL A 139 6.56 19.04 5.31
C VAL A 139 7.13 19.30 6.70
N LYS A 140 8.46 19.36 6.84
CA LYS A 140 9.13 19.70 8.11
C LYS A 140 8.66 21.05 8.65
N GLN A 141 8.59 22.08 7.80
CA GLN A 141 8.07 23.39 8.21
C GLN A 141 6.62 23.31 8.73
N ARG A 142 5.75 22.55 8.07
CA ARG A 142 4.37 22.35 8.55
C ARG A 142 4.30 21.59 9.87
N LEU A 143 5.15 20.58 10.06
CA LEU A 143 5.22 19.81 11.31
C LEU A 143 5.73 20.66 12.49
N LEU A 144 6.54 21.69 12.26
CA LEU A 144 6.92 22.64 13.31
C LEU A 144 5.75 23.56 13.71
N VAL A 145 4.93 23.98 12.74
CA VAL A 145 3.78 24.86 12.97
C VAL A 145 2.63 24.11 13.65
N ASP A 146 2.36 22.86 13.23
CA ASP A 146 1.34 22.00 13.82
C ASP A 146 1.92 20.60 14.10
N PRO A 147 2.59 20.42 15.26
CA PRO A 147 3.26 19.18 15.59
C PRO A 147 2.27 18.04 15.85
N PRO A 148 2.48 16.84 15.30
CA PRO A 148 1.59 15.70 15.54
C PRO A 148 1.83 15.12 16.94
N ASP A 149 0.86 14.35 17.43
CA ASP A 149 0.99 13.60 18.70
C ASP A 149 1.63 12.22 18.48
N ALA A 150 1.68 11.73 17.23
CA ALA A 150 2.49 10.60 16.78
C ALA A 150 2.74 10.66 15.26
N ALA A 151 3.83 10.05 14.80
CA ALA A 151 4.13 9.88 13.38
C ALA A 151 4.16 8.40 12.99
N VAL A 152 3.53 8.05 11.87
CA VAL A 152 3.61 6.72 11.25
C VAL A 152 4.32 6.83 9.91
N LEU A 153 5.44 6.15 9.81
CA LEU A 153 6.26 6.12 8.60
C LEU A 153 6.04 4.78 7.91
N ILE A 154 5.46 4.81 6.71
CA ILE A 154 5.05 3.60 6.00
C ILE A 154 6.02 3.35 4.85
N ASP A 155 6.82 2.28 4.96
CA ASP A 155 7.82 1.89 3.97
C ASP A 155 8.73 3.10 3.61
N TYR A 156 9.07 3.30 2.34
CA TYR A 156 9.76 4.46 1.79
C TYR A 156 11.04 4.86 2.55
N ILE A 157 11.91 3.85 2.68
CA ILE A 157 13.08 3.80 3.57
C ILE A 157 13.86 5.11 3.64
N GLY A 158 14.48 5.56 2.54
CA GLY A 158 15.42 6.70 2.58
C GLY A 158 14.80 7.97 3.17
N PRO A 159 13.75 8.54 2.55
CA PRO A 159 13.12 9.77 3.06
C PRO A 159 12.46 9.59 4.42
N ASN A 160 11.85 8.44 4.71
CA ASN A 160 11.24 8.19 6.02
C ASN A 160 12.29 8.05 7.13
N ILE A 161 13.43 7.40 6.90
CA ILE A 161 14.52 7.34 7.89
C ILE A 161 15.08 8.75 8.17
N ALA A 162 15.30 9.55 7.13
CA ALA A 162 15.72 10.94 7.28
C ALA A 162 14.69 11.78 8.06
N LEU A 163 13.40 11.57 7.80
CA LEU A 163 12.33 12.22 8.55
C LEU A 163 12.29 11.74 10.01
N ALA A 164 12.48 10.46 10.29
CA ALA A 164 12.50 9.90 11.63
C ALA A 164 13.62 10.52 12.48
N GLN A 165 14.82 10.65 11.91
CA GLN A 165 15.95 11.32 12.55
C GLN A 165 15.65 12.80 12.79
N TRP A 166 15.07 13.49 11.82
CA TRP A 166 14.68 14.89 11.97
C TRP A 166 13.64 15.08 13.07
N LEU A 167 12.61 14.23 13.13
CA LEU A 167 11.58 14.23 14.17
C LEU A 167 12.19 14.02 15.55
N ARG A 168 13.10 13.05 15.69
CA ARG A 168 13.83 12.80 16.94
C ARG A 168 14.56 14.06 17.43
N THR A 169 15.19 14.82 16.52
CA THR A 169 15.96 16.02 16.89
C THR A 169 15.08 17.24 17.17
N HIS A 170 14.04 17.48 16.37
CA HIS A 170 13.27 18.74 16.40
C HIS A 170 11.96 18.62 17.17
N LEU A 171 11.41 17.41 17.28
CA LEU A 171 10.15 17.08 17.95
C LEU A 171 10.32 15.82 18.83
N PRO A 172 11.25 15.81 19.80
CA PRO A 172 11.63 14.62 20.56
C PRO A 172 10.48 13.98 21.37
N GLY A 173 9.40 14.73 21.63
CA GLY A 173 8.19 14.21 22.29
C GLY A 173 7.25 13.43 21.36
N VAL A 174 7.50 13.43 20.05
CA VAL A 174 6.65 12.75 19.05
C VAL A 174 7.13 11.31 18.87
N PRO A 175 6.37 10.31 19.33
CA PRO A 175 6.72 8.92 19.07
C PRO A 175 6.57 8.58 17.58
N VAL A 176 7.59 7.91 17.04
CA VAL A 176 7.58 7.41 15.66
C VAL A 176 7.27 5.92 15.65
N LEU A 177 6.25 5.52 14.89
CA LEU A 177 6.01 4.13 14.52
C LEU A 177 6.45 3.93 13.07
N TYR A 178 7.24 2.89 12.83
CA TYR A 178 7.64 2.51 11.47
C TYR A 178 6.81 1.30 11.06
N TYR A 179 5.99 1.44 10.02
CA TYR A 179 5.11 0.39 9.54
C TYR A 179 5.58 -0.11 8.18
N ILE A 180 5.76 -1.42 8.03
CA ILE A 180 6.46 -2.03 6.88
C ILE A 180 7.92 -1.56 6.92
N GLY A 181 8.74 -2.30 7.67
CA GLY A 181 10.13 -1.95 7.92
C GLY A 181 11.02 -2.12 6.68
N PRO A 182 12.24 -1.56 6.73
CA PRO A 182 13.27 -1.86 5.75
C PRO A 182 13.48 -3.37 5.61
N GLN A 183 13.55 -3.86 4.37
CA GLN A 183 13.68 -5.29 4.09
C GLN A 183 15.13 -5.80 4.23
N GLU A 184 15.91 -5.22 5.15
CA GLU A 184 17.34 -5.50 5.26
C GLU A 184 17.69 -6.88 5.81
N TRP A 185 16.72 -7.46 6.51
CA TRP A 185 16.73 -8.84 6.95
C TRP A 185 16.91 -9.86 5.81
N VAL A 186 16.50 -9.52 4.57
CA VAL A 186 16.67 -10.39 3.40
C VAL A 186 18.16 -10.56 3.06
N TRP A 187 18.97 -9.50 3.23
CA TRP A 187 20.42 -9.56 3.02
C TRP A 187 21.14 -10.27 4.16
N GLY A 188 20.61 -10.16 5.38
CA GLY A 188 21.14 -10.83 6.57
C GLY A 188 20.74 -12.31 6.70
N TYR A 189 19.95 -12.83 5.75
CA TYR A 189 19.45 -14.19 5.83
C TYR A 189 20.59 -15.23 5.76
N GLY A 190 20.43 -16.33 6.51
CA GLY A 190 21.45 -17.37 6.62
C GLY A 190 22.72 -16.95 7.37
N GLY A 191 22.65 -15.90 8.19
CA GLY A 191 23.78 -15.43 9.02
C GLY A 191 24.78 -14.55 8.26
N ARG A 192 24.44 -14.09 7.06
CA ARG A 192 25.26 -13.15 6.29
C ARG A 192 25.23 -11.76 6.96
N PRO A 193 26.31 -10.98 6.92
CA PRO A 193 26.27 -9.61 7.39
C PRO A 193 25.43 -8.74 6.45
N VAL A 194 24.63 -7.85 7.04
CA VAL A 194 23.95 -6.81 6.28
C VAL A 194 25.00 -5.77 5.85
N PRO A 195 25.07 -5.38 4.56
CA PRO A 195 25.99 -4.34 4.12
C PRO A 195 25.74 -3.04 4.90
N SER A 196 26.79 -2.39 5.40
CA SER A 196 26.65 -1.20 6.26
C SER A 196 25.89 -0.05 5.61
N SER A 197 25.94 0.07 4.27
CA SER A 197 25.17 1.07 3.51
C SER A 197 23.67 0.79 3.44
N LEU A 198 23.25 -0.41 3.85
CA LEU A 198 21.88 -0.88 3.86
C LEU A 198 21.44 -1.33 5.28
N ASP A 199 22.24 -1.02 6.30
CA ASP A 199 21.92 -1.28 7.71
C ASP A 199 21.26 -0.04 8.32
N TYR A 200 19.93 -0.02 8.30
CA TYR A 200 19.09 1.04 8.86
C TYR A 200 18.72 0.79 10.33
N PHE A 201 19.10 -0.37 10.90
CA PHE A 201 18.78 -0.71 12.27
C PHE A 201 19.23 0.32 13.31
N PRO A 202 20.44 0.91 13.26
CA PRO A 202 20.85 1.95 14.22
C PRO A 202 19.89 3.14 14.23
N GLN A 203 19.45 3.60 13.06
CA GLN A 203 18.55 4.73 12.89
C GLN A 203 17.14 4.36 13.36
N LEU A 204 16.65 3.17 13.01
CA LEU A 204 15.36 2.66 13.49
C LEU A 204 15.34 2.58 15.01
N ARG A 205 16.34 1.94 15.62
CA ARG A 205 16.48 1.80 17.07
C ARG A 205 16.53 3.14 17.78
N ALA A 206 17.22 4.12 17.19
CA ALA A 206 17.30 5.46 17.73
C ALA A 206 15.96 6.22 17.62
N CYS A 207 15.27 6.13 16.49
CA CYS A 207 14.17 7.06 16.20
C CYS A 207 12.79 6.48 16.49
N CYS A 208 12.63 5.15 16.48
CA CYS A 208 11.32 4.51 16.48
C CYS A 208 10.93 4.00 17.87
N ARG A 209 9.69 4.29 18.26
CA ARG A 209 9.05 3.68 19.43
C ARG A 209 8.66 2.23 19.15
N CYS A 210 8.20 1.97 17.93
CA CYS A 210 7.75 0.64 17.51
C CYS A 210 7.98 0.44 16.01
N LEU A 211 8.48 -0.73 15.65
CA LEU A 211 8.55 -1.26 14.29
C LEU A 211 7.44 -2.31 14.11
N LEU A 212 6.52 -2.05 13.19
CA LEU A 212 5.41 -2.93 12.84
C LEU A 212 5.82 -3.73 11.60
N ALA A 213 6.41 -4.90 11.84
CA ALA A 213 6.89 -5.83 10.82
C ALA A 213 5.74 -6.59 10.17
N VAL A 214 5.85 -6.82 8.87
CA VAL A 214 4.81 -7.47 8.06
C VAL A 214 5.21 -8.87 7.57
N PHE A 215 6.47 -9.26 7.76
CA PHE A 215 6.92 -10.64 7.62
C PHE A 215 7.36 -11.23 8.97
N PRO A 216 7.17 -12.55 9.19
CA PRO A 216 7.61 -13.18 10.42
C PRO A 216 9.14 -13.17 10.57
N LEU A 217 9.87 -13.43 9.48
CA LEU A 217 11.34 -13.39 9.45
C LEU A 217 11.89 -11.96 9.65
N GLU A 218 11.18 -10.94 9.18
CA GLU A 218 11.49 -9.53 9.45
C GLU A 218 11.41 -9.25 10.96
N ALA A 219 10.29 -9.64 11.59
CA ALA A 219 10.10 -9.44 13.02
C ALA A 219 11.16 -10.17 13.85
N GLU A 220 11.48 -11.42 13.49
CA GLU A 220 12.52 -12.20 14.16
C GLU A 220 13.90 -11.55 14.03
N PHE A 221 14.27 -11.11 12.81
CA PHE A 221 15.53 -10.42 12.56
C PHE A 221 15.72 -9.20 13.45
N TYR A 222 14.72 -8.31 13.46
CA TYR A 222 14.81 -7.06 14.24
C TYR A 222 14.78 -7.31 15.75
N ARG A 223 14.02 -8.31 16.22
CA ARG A 223 14.03 -8.71 17.65
C ARG A 223 15.40 -9.26 18.06
N ARG A 224 16.04 -10.05 17.21
CA ARG A 224 17.39 -10.56 17.47
C ARG A 224 18.39 -9.41 17.58
N ARG A 225 18.38 -8.49 16.61
CA ARG A 225 19.25 -7.29 16.60
C ARG A 225 19.05 -6.42 17.84
N LEU A 226 17.81 -6.27 18.32
CA LEU A 226 17.53 -5.58 19.59
C LEU A 226 18.18 -6.28 20.79
N ARG A 227 18.02 -7.60 20.93
CA ARG A 227 18.63 -8.37 22.03
C ARG A 227 20.16 -8.29 22.01
N GLU A 228 20.76 -8.38 20.82
CA GLU A 228 22.21 -8.24 20.64
C GLU A 228 22.69 -6.86 21.13
N ALA A 229 21.99 -5.80 20.73
CA ALA A 229 22.36 -4.44 21.10
C ALA A 229 22.14 -4.13 22.59
N GLU A 230 21.07 -4.68 23.19
CA GLU A 230 20.82 -4.61 24.64
C GLU A 230 21.91 -5.34 25.44
N ALA A 231 22.35 -6.52 24.98
CA ALA A 231 23.43 -7.26 25.62
C ALA A 231 24.77 -6.53 25.54
N GLU A 232 25.07 -5.85 24.41
CA GLU A 232 26.26 -5.02 24.27
C GLU A 232 26.25 -3.80 25.20
N GLU A 233 25.10 -3.14 25.35
CA GLU A 233 24.94 -2.01 26.27
C GLU A 233 25.10 -2.44 27.72
N GLU A 234 24.51 -3.56 28.11
CA GLU A 234 24.65 -4.09 29.46
C GLU A 234 26.11 -4.44 29.76
N LYS A 235 26.81 -5.08 28.80
CA LYS A 235 28.25 -5.35 28.93
C LYS A 235 29.08 -4.06 29.11
N ARG A 236 28.75 -3.00 28.36
CA ARG A 236 29.43 -1.68 28.49
C ARG A 236 29.16 -1.01 29.84
N ARG A 237 27.93 -1.12 30.35
CA ARG A 237 27.55 -0.62 31.68
C ARG A 237 28.32 -1.35 32.79
N LEU A 238 28.39 -2.68 32.71
CA LEU A 238 29.14 -3.52 33.65
C LEU A 238 30.65 -3.27 33.60
N SER A 239 31.20 -2.91 32.44
CA SER A 239 32.62 -2.55 32.27
C SER A 239 32.97 -1.11 32.67
N GLY A 240 32.08 -0.40 33.39
CA GLY A 240 32.36 0.94 33.92
C GLY A 240 32.23 2.10 32.94
N GLY A 241 31.72 1.86 31.72
CA GLY A 241 31.47 2.93 30.75
C GLY A 241 30.18 3.67 31.08
N ARG A 242 30.25 4.75 31.87
CA ARG A 242 29.13 5.71 31.98
C ARG A 242 29.21 6.72 30.84
N SER A 243 28.21 6.72 29.96
CA SER A 243 27.87 7.92 29.18
C SER A 243 26.85 8.73 30.00
N GLU A 244 27.22 9.92 30.45
CA GLU A 244 26.39 10.84 31.26
C GLU A 244 25.27 11.55 30.46
N THR A 245 25.03 11.17 29.19
CA THR A 245 24.06 11.85 28.31
C THR A 245 22.83 11.02 27.91
N ASP A 246 22.71 9.77 28.34
CA ASP A 246 21.57 8.92 27.98
C ASP A 246 20.37 9.19 28.91
N THR A 247 19.50 10.09 28.49
CA THR A 247 18.10 10.06 28.97
C THR A 247 17.56 8.67 28.65
N PRO A 248 16.93 7.93 29.59
CA PRO A 248 16.41 6.59 29.32
C PRO A 248 15.29 6.68 28.27
N GLN A 249 15.65 6.55 27.01
CA GLN A 249 14.69 6.41 25.93
C GLN A 249 14.05 5.03 26.06
N GLN A 250 12.72 4.99 26.05
CA GLN A 250 12.03 3.72 26.11
C GLN A 250 12.42 2.89 24.87
N PRO A 251 12.81 1.62 25.04
CA PRO A 251 13.38 0.82 23.96
C PRO A 251 12.37 0.64 22.82
N MET A 252 12.88 0.63 21.58
CA MET A 252 12.11 0.30 20.39
C MET A 252 11.50 -1.09 20.55
N ARG A 253 10.21 -1.24 20.23
CA ARG A 253 9.52 -2.54 20.17
C ARG A 253 9.43 -3.03 18.74
N VAL A 254 9.37 -4.36 18.55
CA VAL A 254 9.16 -4.98 17.24
C VAL A 254 7.96 -5.90 17.31
N GLU A 255 6.92 -5.54 16.57
CA GLU A 255 5.64 -6.25 16.56
C GLU A 255 5.38 -6.81 15.17
N TYR A 256 5.10 -8.11 15.11
CA TYR A 256 4.64 -8.74 13.88
C TYR A 256 3.14 -8.51 13.75
N VAL A 257 2.74 -7.70 12.77
CA VAL A 257 1.33 -7.35 12.55
C VAL A 257 0.71 -8.14 11.41
N GLY A 258 1.43 -9.04 10.76
CA GLY A 258 0.97 -9.71 9.55
C GLY A 258 1.03 -8.79 8.33
N HIS A 259 0.92 -9.39 7.15
CA HIS A 259 1.03 -8.66 5.90
C HIS A 259 -0.34 -8.16 5.44
N PRO A 260 -0.55 -6.85 5.22
CA PRO A 260 -1.87 -6.29 4.88
C PRO A 260 -2.54 -6.90 3.67
N ILE A 261 -1.75 -7.48 2.75
CA ILE A 261 -2.26 -8.06 1.51
C ILE A 261 -3.30 -9.16 1.72
N VAL A 262 -3.21 -9.93 2.82
CA VAL A 262 -4.17 -11.00 3.12
C VAL A 262 -5.54 -10.44 3.48
N ASP A 263 -5.60 -9.20 3.94
CA ASP A 263 -6.84 -8.50 4.31
C ASP A 263 -7.41 -7.68 3.15
N MET A 264 -6.55 -7.26 2.21
CA MET A 264 -6.91 -6.36 1.11
C MET A 264 -7.41 -7.11 -0.13
N VAL A 265 -6.95 -8.34 -0.34
CA VAL A 265 -7.41 -9.15 -1.47
C VAL A 265 -8.75 -9.77 -1.13
N THR A 266 -9.79 -9.31 -1.81
CA THR A 266 -11.12 -9.93 -1.72
C THR A 266 -11.11 -11.26 -2.47
N PRO A 267 -11.40 -12.40 -1.79
CA PRO A 267 -11.48 -13.68 -2.46
C PRO A 267 -12.48 -13.63 -3.61
N THR A 268 -12.02 -13.93 -4.82
CA THR A 268 -12.84 -13.96 -6.03
C THR A 268 -12.46 -15.19 -6.82
N THR A 269 -13.45 -15.96 -7.26
CA THR A 269 -13.18 -17.11 -8.11
C THR A 269 -12.85 -16.64 -9.52
N ARG A 270 -12.04 -17.43 -10.24
CA ARG A 270 -11.68 -17.14 -11.63
C ARG A 270 -12.91 -16.93 -12.51
N ASP A 271 -13.94 -17.75 -12.36
CA ASP A 271 -15.15 -17.68 -13.17
C ASP A 271 -15.98 -16.44 -12.85
N ALA A 272 -16.08 -16.04 -11.58
CA ALA A 272 -16.73 -14.80 -11.19
C ALA A 272 -15.97 -13.57 -11.74
N ALA A 273 -14.63 -13.60 -11.70
CA ALA A 273 -13.80 -12.54 -12.26
C ALA A 273 -13.99 -12.42 -13.77
N ARG A 274 -14.00 -13.56 -14.48
CA ARG A 274 -14.29 -13.64 -15.92
C ARG A 274 -15.67 -13.09 -16.24
N ALA A 275 -16.71 -13.49 -15.51
CA ALA A 275 -18.06 -13.00 -15.73
C ALA A 275 -18.17 -11.47 -15.59
N GLN A 276 -17.53 -10.88 -14.56
CA GLN A 276 -17.51 -9.42 -14.36
C GLN A 276 -16.76 -8.68 -15.47
N LEU A 277 -15.73 -9.30 -16.05
CA LEU A 277 -15.03 -8.76 -17.20
C LEU A 277 -15.78 -8.98 -18.53
N GLY A 278 -16.92 -9.68 -18.51
CA GLY A 278 -17.70 -10.01 -19.70
C GLY A 278 -17.13 -11.17 -20.52
N CYS A 279 -16.34 -12.05 -19.89
CA CYS A 279 -15.93 -13.33 -20.45
C CYS A 279 -17.01 -14.40 -20.19
N SER A 280 -17.27 -15.26 -21.18
CA SER A 280 -18.09 -16.46 -20.97
C SER A 280 -17.39 -17.45 -20.02
N SER A 281 -18.15 -18.19 -19.20
CA SER A 281 -17.64 -19.27 -18.36
C SER A 281 -17.11 -20.46 -19.17
N ASP A 282 -17.57 -20.62 -20.41
CA ASP A 282 -17.22 -21.74 -21.30
C ASP A 282 -15.97 -21.47 -22.15
N LEU A 283 -15.11 -20.55 -21.70
CA LEU A 283 -13.86 -20.26 -22.38
C LEU A 283 -12.97 -21.50 -22.38
N GLN A 284 -12.85 -22.11 -23.55
CA GLN A 284 -11.80 -23.10 -23.83
C GLN A 284 -10.42 -22.44 -23.90
N GLU A 285 -10.33 -21.11 -23.95
CA GLU A 285 -9.09 -20.32 -24.02
C GLU A 285 -8.36 -20.21 -22.68
N TYR A 286 -7.03 -20.16 -22.75
CA TYR A 286 -6.20 -19.71 -21.64
C TYR A 286 -6.22 -18.19 -21.51
N VAL A 287 -6.31 -17.67 -20.30
CA VAL A 287 -6.18 -16.24 -19.98
C VAL A 287 -4.83 -16.01 -19.31
N VAL A 288 -4.01 -15.15 -19.90
CA VAL A 288 -2.71 -14.76 -19.37
C VAL A 288 -2.71 -13.28 -19.05
N THR A 289 -2.44 -12.93 -17.79
CA THR A 289 -2.42 -11.53 -17.35
C THR A 289 -0.99 -11.03 -17.19
N LEU A 290 -0.69 -9.89 -17.79
CA LEU A 290 0.61 -9.24 -17.75
C LEU A 290 0.56 -8.11 -16.71
N MET A 291 1.08 -8.37 -15.52
CA MET A 291 1.16 -7.41 -14.42
C MET A 291 2.48 -6.63 -14.48
N ALA A 292 2.57 -5.73 -15.45
CA ALA A 292 3.64 -4.76 -15.61
C ALA A 292 3.04 -3.36 -15.89
N ALA A 293 3.87 -2.32 -15.92
CA ALA A 293 3.46 -0.92 -16.13
C ALA A 293 2.91 -0.23 -14.88
N SER A 294 3.49 -0.49 -13.71
CA SER A 294 3.30 0.31 -12.50
C SER A 294 4.22 1.55 -12.47
N ARG A 295 5.40 1.45 -13.10
CA ARG A 295 6.43 2.50 -13.16
C ARG A 295 6.99 2.64 -14.57
N GLU A 296 7.50 3.82 -14.89
CA GLU A 296 8.01 4.15 -16.24
C GLU A 296 9.11 3.17 -16.71
N GLN A 297 10.05 2.82 -15.83
CA GLN A 297 11.13 1.90 -16.17
C GLN A 297 10.64 0.52 -16.63
N GLU A 298 9.55 0.02 -16.06
CA GLU A 298 8.98 -1.29 -16.38
C GLU A 298 8.49 -1.34 -17.83
N LEU A 299 8.04 -0.21 -18.38
CA LEU A 299 7.63 -0.08 -19.79
C LEU A 299 8.79 -0.36 -20.75
N HIS A 300 10.03 -0.10 -20.31
CA HIS A 300 11.23 -0.23 -21.12
C HIS A 300 11.99 -1.54 -20.88
N THR A 301 12.00 -2.06 -19.64
CA THR A 301 12.83 -3.23 -19.30
C THR A 301 12.07 -4.53 -19.14
N ILE A 302 10.79 -4.51 -18.76
CA ILE A 302 10.01 -5.71 -18.41
C ILE A 302 8.89 -5.96 -19.42
N LEU A 303 8.07 -4.94 -19.71
CA LEU A 303 6.90 -5.09 -20.57
C LEU A 303 7.25 -5.60 -21.98
N PRO A 304 8.34 -5.16 -22.64
CA PRO A 304 8.71 -5.71 -23.96
C PRO A 304 8.99 -7.21 -23.92
N VAL A 305 9.66 -7.69 -22.86
CA VAL A 305 9.93 -9.14 -22.67
C VAL A 305 8.63 -9.92 -22.50
N MET A 306 7.67 -9.39 -21.74
CA MET A 306 6.35 -10.01 -21.57
C MET A 306 5.55 -10.03 -22.88
N ILE A 307 5.57 -8.94 -23.66
CA ILE A 307 4.89 -8.86 -24.95
C ILE A 307 5.47 -9.89 -25.93
N GLU A 308 6.80 -9.99 -26.03
CA GLU A 308 7.45 -10.97 -26.91
C GLU A 308 7.16 -12.41 -26.49
N ALA A 309 7.15 -12.71 -25.18
CA ALA A 309 6.75 -14.03 -24.69
C ALA A 309 5.28 -14.34 -24.98
N ALA A 310 4.40 -13.34 -24.88
CA ALA A 310 2.99 -13.47 -25.23
C ALA A 310 2.79 -13.74 -26.73
N VAL A 311 3.58 -13.14 -27.61
CA VAL A 311 3.59 -13.45 -29.05
C VAL A 311 3.98 -14.93 -29.27
N LEU A 312 5.00 -15.45 -28.57
CA LEU A 312 5.38 -16.87 -28.65
C LEU A 312 4.27 -17.80 -28.13
N LEU A 313 3.63 -17.45 -27.01
CA LEU A 313 2.48 -18.19 -26.46
C LEU A 313 1.32 -18.19 -27.44
N HIS A 314 1.02 -17.04 -28.03
CA HIS A 314 -0.01 -16.92 -29.05
C HIS A 314 0.29 -17.91 -30.16
N HIS A 315 1.46 -17.91 -30.80
CA HIS A 315 1.75 -18.84 -31.90
C HIS A 315 1.73 -20.32 -31.51
N THR A 316 2.10 -20.65 -30.28
CA THR A 316 2.18 -22.05 -29.81
C THR A 316 0.82 -22.62 -29.41
N LEU A 317 -0.02 -21.83 -28.74
CA LEU A 317 -1.28 -22.30 -28.17
C LEU A 317 -2.39 -22.21 -29.21
N ARG A 318 -2.65 -23.35 -29.86
CA ARG A 318 -3.65 -23.52 -30.91
C ARG A 318 -4.67 -24.59 -30.49
N ASP A 319 -5.92 -24.44 -30.92
CA ASP A 319 -6.92 -25.50 -30.83
C ASP A 319 -6.81 -26.49 -32.00
N ALA A 320 -7.74 -27.45 -32.10
CA ALA A 320 -7.73 -28.48 -33.15
C ALA A 320 -7.91 -27.89 -34.56
N ASP A 321 -8.60 -26.76 -34.67
CA ASP A 321 -8.87 -26.07 -35.94
C ASP A 321 -7.76 -25.05 -36.29
N GLY A 322 -6.72 -24.94 -35.46
CA GLY A 322 -5.61 -24.02 -35.65
C GLY A 322 -5.90 -22.58 -35.19
N HIS A 323 -6.98 -22.34 -34.44
CA HIS A 323 -7.26 -21.02 -33.88
C HIS A 323 -6.47 -20.77 -32.58
N PRO A 324 -6.13 -19.51 -32.28
CA PRO A 324 -5.48 -19.16 -31.03
C PRO A 324 -6.33 -19.51 -29.80
N ARG A 325 -5.73 -20.25 -28.87
CA ARG A 325 -6.35 -20.69 -27.62
C ARG A 325 -5.87 -19.87 -26.41
N VAL A 326 -5.46 -18.62 -26.62
CA VAL A 326 -4.92 -17.77 -25.55
C VAL A 326 -5.30 -16.32 -25.73
N ARG A 327 -5.59 -15.67 -24.60
CA ARG A 327 -5.96 -14.27 -24.47
C ARG A 327 -5.07 -13.55 -23.48
N PHE A 328 -4.74 -12.29 -23.78
CA PHE A 328 -3.87 -11.48 -22.93
C PHE A 328 -4.61 -10.29 -22.31
N LEU A 329 -4.50 -10.16 -20.98
CA LEU A 329 -4.99 -9.00 -20.23
C LEU A 329 -3.78 -8.16 -19.78
N LEU A 330 -3.84 -6.84 -19.99
CA LEU A 330 -2.78 -5.91 -19.61
C LEU A 330 -3.38 -4.72 -18.85
N PRO A 331 -3.53 -4.80 -17.52
CA PRO A 331 -3.91 -3.65 -16.72
C PRO A 331 -2.80 -2.60 -16.70
N VAL A 332 -3.17 -1.33 -16.83
CA VAL A 332 -2.24 -0.19 -16.82
C VAL A 332 -2.54 0.67 -15.60
N SER A 333 -1.56 0.81 -14.69
CA SER A 333 -1.77 1.46 -13.39
C SER A 333 -2.03 2.97 -13.50
N ARG A 334 -1.48 3.60 -14.54
CA ARG A 334 -1.42 5.05 -14.71
C ARG A 334 -1.93 5.45 -16.10
N PRO A 335 -2.94 6.32 -16.21
CA PRO A 335 -3.50 6.72 -17.51
C PRO A 335 -2.46 7.22 -18.51
N GLU A 336 -1.42 7.92 -18.05
CA GLU A 336 -0.32 8.44 -18.88
C GLU A 336 0.49 7.35 -19.61
N PHE A 337 0.57 6.14 -19.04
CA PHE A 337 1.31 5.04 -19.64
C PHE A 337 0.59 4.41 -20.83
N ARG A 338 -0.73 4.62 -20.98
CA ARG A 338 -1.53 4.02 -22.05
C ARG A 338 -0.97 4.33 -23.44
N SER A 339 -0.55 5.57 -23.68
CA SER A 339 0.00 5.97 -24.98
C SER A 339 1.29 5.21 -25.31
N HIS A 340 2.14 4.97 -24.32
CA HIS A 340 3.39 4.24 -24.48
C HIS A 340 3.11 2.75 -24.72
N VAL A 341 2.22 2.14 -23.93
CA VAL A 341 1.77 0.76 -24.10
C VAL A 341 1.20 0.55 -25.50
N GLN A 342 0.31 1.43 -25.97
CA GLN A 342 -0.25 1.34 -27.32
C GLN A 342 0.81 1.41 -28.42
N ARG A 343 1.83 2.26 -28.28
CA ARG A 343 2.95 2.31 -29.24
C ARG A 343 3.76 1.01 -29.25
N LEU A 344 4.04 0.44 -28.08
CA LEU A 344 4.74 -0.85 -27.97
C LEU A 344 3.93 -1.97 -28.64
N LEU A 345 2.64 -2.10 -28.32
CA LEU A 345 1.77 -3.12 -28.91
C LEU A 345 1.69 -2.99 -30.44
N ARG A 346 1.56 -1.77 -30.96
CA ARG A 346 1.57 -1.51 -32.42
C ARG A 346 2.87 -1.95 -33.10
N ARG A 347 4.02 -1.77 -32.45
CA ARG A 347 5.32 -2.20 -32.99
C ARG A 347 5.39 -3.72 -33.19
N HIS A 348 4.70 -4.48 -32.34
CA HIS A 348 4.58 -5.94 -32.47
C HIS A 348 3.38 -6.38 -33.31
N ARG A 349 2.71 -5.46 -34.03
CA ARG A 349 1.48 -5.72 -34.81
C ARG A 349 0.35 -6.33 -33.98
N ILE A 350 0.27 -5.96 -32.70
CA ILE A 350 -0.76 -6.45 -31.77
C ILE A 350 -1.98 -5.52 -31.83
N VAL A 351 -3.16 -6.11 -32.01
CA VAL A 351 -4.43 -5.40 -32.00
C VAL A 351 -4.85 -5.14 -30.56
N THR A 352 -5.00 -3.85 -30.21
CA THR A 352 -5.49 -3.45 -28.90
C THR A 352 -7.01 -3.42 -28.90
N VAL A 353 -7.63 -4.14 -27.98
CA VAL A 353 -9.09 -4.11 -27.78
C VAL A 353 -9.40 -3.25 -26.57
N SER A 354 -10.21 -2.20 -26.77
CA SER A 354 -10.69 -1.35 -25.68
C SER A 354 -11.87 -2.03 -25.00
N ALA A 355 -11.70 -2.41 -23.73
CA ALA A 355 -12.68 -3.16 -22.97
C ALA A 355 -13.90 -2.30 -22.59
N LYS A 356 -15.02 -2.47 -23.30
CA LYS A 356 -16.37 -2.37 -22.69
C LYS A 356 -17.00 -3.74 -22.47
N SER A 357 -16.49 -4.78 -23.12
CA SER A 357 -16.85 -6.19 -22.97
C SER A 357 -15.72 -7.04 -23.57
N LEU A 358 -15.43 -8.21 -23.00
CA LEU A 358 -14.46 -9.19 -23.53
C LEU A 358 -14.99 -10.03 -24.70
N SER A 359 -16.11 -9.62 -25.30
CA SER A 359 -16.75 -10.21 -26.48
C SER A 359 -16.54 -9.36 -27.75
N PRO A 360 -16.35 -9.95 -28.96
CA PRO A 360 -16.50 -11.37 -29.28
C PRO A 360 -15.20 -12.19 -29.13
N SER A 361 -15.39 -13.51 -29.10
CA SER A 361 -14.40 -14.56 -29.40
C SER A 361 -13.45 -14.11 -30.52
N PRO A 362 -12.14 -14.45 -30.49
CA PRO A 362 -11.27 -14.14 -31.62
C PRO A 362 -11.91 -14.78 -32.85
N THR A 363 -12.41 -13.93 -33.74
CA THR A 363 -12.72 -14.32 -35.12
C THR A 363 -11.50 -15.04 -35.68
N ALA A 364 -11.66 -15.88 -36.71
CA ALA A 364 -10.61 -16.63 -37.41
C ALA A 364 -9.41 -15.82 -37.97
N SER A 365 -9.25 -14.55 -37.55
CA SER A 365 -8.08 -13.73 -37.75
C SER A 365 -6.86 -14.25 -36.98
N SER A 366 -5.71 -14.23 -37.64
CA SER A 366 -4.38 -14.50 -37.06
C SER A 366 -3.86 -13.40 -36.14
N ASP A 367 -4.66 -12.36 -35.88
CA ASP A 367 -4.24 -11.21 -35.09
C ASP A 367 -4.10 -11.53 -33.60
N ILE A 368 -3.09 -10.91 -32.98
CA ILE A 368 -2.85 -11.04 -31.54
C ILE A 368 -3.67 -9.97 -30.82
N HIS A 369 -4.58 -10.38 -29.94
CA HIS A 369 -5.46 -9.48 -29.20
C HIS A 369 -5.00 -9.26 -27.76
N PHE A 370 -4.78 -7.99 -27.39
CA PHE A 370 -4.51 -7.57 -26.01
C PHE A 370 -5.65 -6.70 -25.49
N HIS A 371 -6.18 -7.06 -24.33
CA HIS A 371 -7.18 -6.27 -23.60
C HIS A 371 -6.46 -5.34 -22.64
N VAL A 372 -6.39 -4.05 -22.98
CA VAL A 372 -5.74 -3.05 -22.14
C VAL A 372 -6.76 -2.50 -21.15
N LEU A 373 -6.53 -2.77 -19.87
CA LEU A 373 -7.50 -2.51 -18.79
C LEU A 373 -7.07 -1.30 -17.93
N PRO A 374 -8.03 -0.55 -17.38
CA PRO A 374 -7.74 0.45 -16.35
C PRO A 374 -7.25 -0.20 -15.05
N SER A 375 -6.65 0.63 -14.18
CA SER A 375 -6.01 0.19 -12.93
C SER A 375 -6.99 -0.40 -11.90
N ASP A 376 -8.22 0.08 -11.88
CA ASP A 376 -9.32 -0.40 -11.02
C ASP A 376 -9.76 -1.82 -11.38
N GLN A 377 -9.50 -2.28 -12.61
CA GLN A 377 -9.77 -3.65 -13.06
C GLN A 377 -8.54 -4.58 -12.95
N ALA A 378 -7.41 -4.11 -12.42
CA ALA A 378 -6.18 -4.89 -12.37
C ALA A 378 -6.32 -6.18 -11.54
N MET A 379 -6.94 -6.09 -10.36
CA MET A 379 -7.20 -7.26 -9.50
C MET A 379 -8.15 -8.26 -10.14
N LEU A 380 -9.17 -7.76 -10.85
CA LEU A 380 -10.12 -8.59 -11.57
C LEU A 380 -9.45 -9.33 -12.73
N ALA A 381 -8.57 -8.65 -13.47
CA ALA A 381 -7.76 -9.24 -14.53
C ALA A 381 -6.81 -10.30 -14.00
N LEU A 382 -6.20 -10.06 -12.84
CA LEU A 382 -5.34 -11.04 -12.18
C LEU A 382 -6.14 -12.28 -11.76
N ALA A 383 -7.30 -12.10 -11.11
CA ALA A 383 -8.16 -13.20 -10.68
C ALA A 383 -8.71 -14.03 -11.84
N ALA A 384 -8.93 -13.43 -13.01
CA ALA A 384 -9.42 -14.12 -14.21
C ALA A 384 -8.37 -14.99 -14.92
N ALA A 385 -7.08 -14.84 -14.56
CA ALA A 385 -5.97 -15.48 -15.24
C ALA A 385 -5.82 -16.97 -14.89
N ASP A 386 -5.36 -17.75 -15.87
CA ASP A 386 -4.84 -19.10 -15.64
C ASP A 386 -3.38 -19.05 -15.19
N VAL A 387 -2.60 -18.11 -15.73
CA VAL A 387 -1.22 -17.80 -15.29
C VAL A 387 -0.97 -16.30 -15.41
N ALA A 388 -0.26 -15.72 -14.45
CA ALA A 388 0.17 -14.33 -14.49
C ALA A 388 1.68 -14.19 -14.78
N MET A 389 2.03 -13.24 -15.66
CA MET A 389 3.40 -12.74 -15.79
C MET A 389 3.52 -11.51 -14.89
N CYS A 390 4.33 -11.60 -13.83
CA CYS A 390 4.41 -10.56 -12.82
C CYS A 390 5.78 -9.89 -12.80
N LYS A 391 5.84 -8.58 -12.55
CA LYS A 391 7.05 -7.96 -12.01
C LYS A 391 7.25 -8.33 -10.53
N SER A 392 8.44 -8.10 -9.96
CA SER A 392 8.67 -8.25 -8.51
C SER A 392 7.97 -7.14 -7.69
N GLY A 393 7.15 -7.52 -6.72
CA GLY A 393 6.54 -6.61 -5.73
C GLY A 393 5.28 -7.18 -5.10
N THR A 394 4.42 -6.30 -4.57
CA THR A 394 3.18 -6.69 -3.86
C THR A 394 2.26 -7.56 -4.69
N VAL A 395 2.23 -7.36 -6.02
CA VAL A 395 1.45 -8.16 -6.97
C VAL A 395 1.73 -9.66 -6.88
N ASN A 396 2.91 -10.07 -6.43
CA ASN A 396 3.21 -11.48 -6.26
C ASN A 396 2.39 -12.10 -5.13
N LEU A 397 2.20 -11.37 -4.03
CA LEU A 397 1.34 -11.81 -2.94
C LEU A 397 -0.15 -11.70 -3.29
N GLU A 398 -0.53 -10.73 -4.12
CA GLU A 398 -1.91 -10.62 -4.65
C GLU A 398 -2.28 -11.84 -5.49
N ALA A 399 -1.38 -12.26 -6.39
CA ALA A 399 -1.57 -13.47 -7.19
C ALA A 399 -1.64 -14.73 -6.31
N ALA A 400 -0.80 -14.81 -5.28
CA ALA A 400 -0.84 -15.92 -4.33
C ALA A 400 -2.17 -15.98 -3.55
N ALA A 401 -2.67 -14.83 -3.09
CA ALA A 401 -3.93 -14.71 -2.37
C ALA A 401 -5.15 -15.06 -3.24
N LEU A 402 -5.10 -14.74 -4.53
CA LEU A 402 -6.13 -15.14 -5.51
C LEU A 402 -6.00 -16.59 -6.00
N GLY A 403 -4.94 -17.31 -5.61
CA GLY A 403 -4.68 -18.66 -6.10
C GLY A 403 -4.34 -18.69 -7.60
N VAL A 404 -3.60 -17.69 -8.08
CA VAL A 404 -3.20 -17.57 -9.48
C VAL A 404 -1.72 -17.96 -9.64
N PRO A 405 -1.40 -19.00 -10.44
CA PRO A 405 -0.01 -19.33 -10.75
C PRO A 405 0.72 -18.17 -11.43
N GLN A 406 2.00 -17.99 -11.14
CA GLN A 406 2.76 -16.84 -11.66
C GLN A 406 4.21 -17.15 -12.02
N VAL A 407 4.76 -16.36 -12.93
CA VAL A 407 6.20 -16.26 -13.22
C VAL A 407 6.65 -14.83 -12.94
N VAL A 408 7.73 -14.66 -12.18
CA VAL A 408 8.20 -13.34 -11.76
C VAL A 408 9.41 -12.90 -12.58
N LEU A 409 9.36 -11.68 -13.10
CA LEU A 409 10.47 -11.01 -13.76
C LEU A 409 11.02 -9.89 -12.89
N TYR A 410 12.34 -9.76 -12.90
CA TYR A 410 13.01 -8.61 -12.31
C TYR A 410 14.20 -8.18 -13.18
N ARG A 411 14.12 -6.97 -13.75
CA ARG A 411 15.16 -6.40 -14.61
C ARG A 411 15.32 -4.91 -14.38
N VAL A 412 16.55 -4.47 -14.12
CA VAL A 412 16.92 -3.06 -14.02
C VAL A 412 17.78 -2.65 -15.22
N SER A 413 18.07 -1.35 -15.37
CA SER A 413 19.01 -0.87 -16.39
C SER A 413 20.41 -1.47 -16.19
N ALA A 414 21.18 -1.67 -17.27
CA ALA A 414 22.51 -2.26 -17.20
C ALA A 414 23.46 -1.47 -16.27
N ALA A 415 23.35 -0.14 -16.27
CA ALA A 415 24.06 0.73 -15.34
C ALA A 415 23.68 0.45 -13.88
N SER A 416 22.38 0.32 -13.58
CA SER A 416 21.90 -0.03 -12.24
C SER A 416 22.37 -1.43 -11.82
N ALA A 417 22.31 -2.42 -12.72
CA ALA A 417 22.79 -3.77 -12.45
C ALA A 417 24.31 -3.79 -12.18
N TRP A 418 25.08 -3.03 -12.96
CA TRP A 418 26.52 -2.86 -12.75
C TRP A 418 26.82 -2.24 -11.38
N LEU A 419 26.12 -1.17 -11.01
CA LEU A 419 26.30 -0.50 -9.71
C LEU A 419 25.97 -1.44 -8.55
N ILE A 420 24.83 -2.15 -8.60
CA ILE A 420 24.42 -3.10 -7.57
C ILE A 420 25.49 -4.20 -7.40
N ARG A 421 25.99 -4.76 -8.51
CA ARG A 421 26.99 -5.85 -8.47
C ARG A 421 28.37 -5.38 -8.02
N ARG A 422 28.81 -4.20 -8.47
CA ARG A 422 30.18 -3.72 -8.27
C ARG A 422 30.37 -2.91 -7.00
N VAL A 423 29.36 -2.12 -6.61
CA VAL A 423 29.45 -1.20 -5.47
C VAL A 423 28.70 -1.75 -4.26
N LEU A 424 27.47 -2.23 -4.44
CA LEU A 424 26.69 -2.74 -3.31
C LEU A 424 27.01 -4.21 -3.00
N GLN A 425 27.60 -4.95 -3.96
CA GLN A 425 27.95 -6.38 -3.85
C GLN A 425 26.80 -7.27 -3.34
N VAL A 426 25.56 -6.87 -3.60
CA VAL A 426 24.37 -7.57 -3.09
C VAL A 426 23.99 -8.72 -4.01
N GLN A 427 23.81 -9.90 -3.43
CA GLN A 427 23.17 -11.05 -4.07
C GLN A 427 21.93 -11.44 -3.27
N LEU A 428 20.77 -11.21 -3.86
CA LEU A 428 19.49 -11.64 -3.29
C LEU A 428 19.19 -13.07 -3.76
N PRO A 429 18.91 -14.01 -2.84
CA PRO A 429 18.51 -15.37 -3.24
C PRO A 429 17.14 -15.37 -3.91
N TYR A 430 16.26 -14.45 -3.49
CA TYR A 430 14.92 -14.26 -4.02
C TYR A 430 14.57 -12.77 -4.08
N VAL A 431 13.76 -12.38 -5.06
CA VAL A 431 13.24 -11.01 -5.19
C VAL A 431 11.72 -10.93 -5.13
N SER A 432 11.00 -12.05 -5.32
CA SER A 432 9.55 -12.04 -5.18
C SER A 432 9.17 -12.11 -3.71
N ALA A 433 8.16 -11.33 -3.31
CA ALA A 433 7.67 -11.35 -1.93
C ALA A 433 7.20 -12.75 -1.51
N VAL A 434 6.71 -13.56 -2.45
CA VAL A 434 6.27 -14.95 -2.22
C VAL A 434 7.42 -15.86 -1.80
N ASN A 435 8.55 -15.80 -2.50
CA ASN A 435 9.72 -16.63 -2.15
C ASN A 435 10.45 -16.08 -0.91
N ILE A 436 10.38 -14.76 -0.69
CA ILE A 436 10.95 -14.07 0.47
C ILE A 436 10.24 -14.44 1.78
N VAL A 437 8.96 -14.85 1.77
CA VAL A 437 8.23 -15.21 3.01
C VAL A 437 8.97 -16.26 3.84
N HIS A 438 9.55 -17.27 3.18
CA HIS A 438 10.21 -18.40 3.85
C HIS A 438 11.71 -18.50 3.57
N MET A 439 12.21 -17.92 2.48
CA MET A 439 13.65 -17.92 2.10
C MET A 439 14.30 -19.34 2.05
N ARG A 440 13.50 -20.41 1.98
CA ARG A 440 13.97 -21.82 1.95
C ARG A 440 13.99 -22.39 0.55
N ALA A 441 12.87 -22.28 -0.16
CA ALA A 441 12.70 -22.83 -1.49
C ALA A 441 11.89 -21.88 -2.38
N ALA A 442 12.21 -21.87 -3.67
CA ALA A 442 11.44 -21.13 -4.65
C ALA A 442 10.04 -21.76 -4.80
N VAL A 443 9.01 -21.00 -4.45
CA VAL A 443 7.61 -21.33 -4.71
C VAL A 443 7.23 -20.92 -6.13
N VAL A 444 7.71 -19.75 -6.57
CA VAL A 444 7.47 -19.21 -7.92
C VAL A 444 8.78 -19.13 -8.72
N PRO A 445 8.76 -19.40 -10.04
CA PRO A 445 9.92 -19.17 -10.90
C PRO A 445 10.26 -17.69 -10.97
N GLU A 446 11.53 -17.36 -10.76
CA GLU A 446 12.05 -15.99 -10.88
C GLU A 446 13.07 -15.91 -12.02
N LEU A 447 12.83 -15.00 -12.96
CA LEU A 447 13.73 -14.69 -14.07
C LEU A 447 14.40 -13.34 -13.80
N LEU A 448 15.66 -13.41 -13.34
CA LEU A 448 16.42 -12.25 -12.90
C LEU A 448 17.35 -11.76 -14.01
N GLN A 449 17.35 -10.44 -14.24
CA GLN A 449 18.28 -9.71 -15.11
C GLN A 449 18.45 -10.35 -16.49
N GLU A 450 19.60 -10.96 -16.78
CA GLU A 450 19.91 -11.59 -18.07
C GLU A 450 19.05 -12.82 -18.35
N GLN A 451 18.50 -13.45 -17.30
CA GLN A 451 17.58 -14.59 -17.46
C GLN A 451 16.16 -14.16 -17.83
N ALA A 452 15.83 -12.87 -17.70
CA ALA A 452 14.54 -12.31 -18.09
C ALA A 452 14.45 -12.14 -19.61
N THR A 453 14.47 -13.27 -20.33
CA THR A 453 14.33 -13.33 -21.79
C THR A 453 12.94 -13.81 -22.20
N PRO A 454 12.46 -13.42 -23.39
CA PRO A 454 11.15 -13.85 -23.89
C PRO A 454 11.01 -15.37 -23.94
N GLN A 455 12.06 -16.09 -24.33
CA GLN A 455 12.06 -17.54 -24.49
C GLN A 455 11.95 -18.27 -23.15
N ARG A 456 12.67 -17.79 -22.13
CA ARG A 456 12.61 -18.38 -20.79
C ARG A 456 11.27 -18.08 -20.12
N LEU A 457 10.75 -16.86 -20.31
CA LEU A 457 9.43 -16.49 -19.82
C LEU A 457 8.34 -17.34 -20.50
N PHE A 458 8.38 -17.47 -21.82
CA PHE A 458 7.50 -18.35 -22.58
C PHE A 458 7.54 -19.78 -22.03
N ALA A 459 8.72 -20.37 -21.88
CA ALA A 459 8.86 -21.74 -21.40
C ALA A 459 8.26 -21.94 -20.00
N ALA A 460 8.52 -21.01 -19.08
CA ALA A 460 7.99 -21.07 -17.72
C ALA A 460 6.47 -20.92 -17.68
N VAL A 461 5.91 -19.95 -18.41
CA VAL A 461 4.46 -19.73 -18.47
C VAL A 461 3.76 -20.90 -19.14
N HIS A 462 4.32 -21.41 -20.25
CA HIS A 462 3.78 -22.56 -20.96
C HIS A 462 3.76 -23.81 -20.07
N ALA A 463 4.83 -24.08 -19.31
CA ALA A 463 4.89 -25.19 -18.36
C ALA A 463 3.78 -25.10 -17.29
N LEU A 464 3.53 -23.89 -16.75
CA LEU A 464 2.43 -23.67 -15.79
C LEU A 464 1.05 -23.85 -16.43
N LEU A 465 0.82 -23.33 -17.64
CA LEU A 465 -0.46 -23.47 -18.35
C LEU A 465 -0.79 -24.93 -18.70
N LYS A 466 0.23 -25.71 -19.08
CA LYS A 466 0.10 -27.15 -19.33
C LYS A 466 0.12 -27.97 -18.06
N ASN A 467 0.41 -27.35 -16.91
CA ASN A 467 0.68 -28.00 -15.64
C ASN A 467 1.65 -29.18 -15.79
N ALA A 468 2.72 -28.96 -16.58
CA ALA A 468 3.75 -29.96 -16.79
C ALA A 468 4.32 -30.38 -15.43
N ASP A 469 4.43 -31.70 -15.21
CA ASP A 469 4.88 -32.30 -13.96
C ASP A 469 4.12 -31.85 -12.70
N GLY A 470 2.90 -31.30 -12.79
CA GLY A 470 2.14 -30.81 -11.64
C GLY A 470 2.68 -29.52 -11.01
N GLN A 471 3.46 -28.72 -11.75
CA GLN A 471 4.12 -27.52 -11.23
C GLN A 471 3.13 -26.47 -10.72
N ALA A 472 2.03 -26.22 -11.44
CA ALA A 472 1.03 -25.23 -11.03
C ALA A 472 0.32 -25.68 -9.74
N GLU A 473 -0.02 -26.96 -9.63
CA GLU A 473 -0.65 -27.52 -8.42
C GLU A 473 0.24 -27.41 -7.19
N ARG A 474 1.55 -27.71 -7.33
CA ARG A 474 2.52 -27.52 -6.23
C ARG A 474 2.61 -26.07 -5.81
N MET A 475 2.64 -25.13 -6.75
CA MET A 475 2.66 -23.70 -6.46
C MET A 475 1.41 -23.27 -5.69
N LEU A 476 0.22 -23.67 -6.15
CA LEU A 476 -1.05 -23.36 -5.48
C LEU A 476 -1.15 -24.00 -4.10
N ARG A 477 -0.62 -25.21 -3.93
CA ARG A 477 -0.52 -25.87 -2.62
C ARG A 477 0.39 -25.08 -1.69
N ALA A 478 1.58 -24.70 -2.15
CA ALA A 478 2.52 -23.91 -1.37
C ALA A 478 1.94 -22.53 -0.98
N TYR A 479 1.12 -21.90 -1.83
CA TYR A 479 0.41 -20.68 -1.45
C TYR A 479 -0.49 -20.89 -0.23
N ARG A 480 -1.33 -21.93 -0.27
CA ARG A 480 -2.31 -22.23 0.78
C ARG A 480 -1.67 -22.74 2.07
N GLU A 481 -0.64 -23.56 1.97
CA GLU A 481 -0.06 -24.27 3.12
C GLU A 481 1.14 -23.54 3.74
N GLN A 482 1.82 -22.67 2.98
CA GLN A 482 3.07 -22.05 3.43
C GLN A 482 3.01 -20.54 3.35
N VAL A 483 2.69 -19.96 2.20
CA VAL A 483 2.82 -18.51 1.97
C VAL A 483 1.75 -17.73 2.74
N LEU A 484 0.47 -17.97 2.47
CA LEU A 484 -0.63 -17.19 3.07
C LEU A 484 -0.70 -17.35 4.60
N PRO A 485 -0.57 -18.56 5.18
CA PRO A 485 -0.56 -18.71 6.65
C PRO A 485 0.60 -17.94 7.31
N ALA A 486 1.78 -17.90 6.67
CA ALA A 486 2.93 -17.18 7.20
C ALA A 486 2.80 -15.65 7.11
N LEU A 487 1.90 -15.13 6.28
CA LEU A 487 1.57 -13.70 6.19
C LEU A 487 0.47 -13.28 7.17
N GLN A 488 -0.28 -14.25 7.71
CA GLN A 488 -1.23 -14.00 8.78
C GLN A 488 -0.48 -13.94 10.11
N THR A 489 -1.07 -13.29 11.11
CA THR A 489 -0.57 -13.41 12.48
C THR A 489 -1.05 -14.71 13.10
N PRO A 490 -0.26 -15.34 13.98
CA PRO A 490 -0.71 -16.49 14.75
C PRO A 490 -2.01 -16.17 15.52
N GLU A 491 -2.89 -17.16 15.64
CA GLU A 491 -4.08 -17.07 16.50
C GLU A 491 -3.70 -16.81 17.97
N ALA A 492 -2.51 -17.24 18.39
CA ALA A 492 -1.97 -17.03 19.74
C ALA A 492 -1.55 -15.57 20.05
N THR A 493 -1.80 -14.62 19.14
CA THR A 493 -1.59 -13.20 19.46
C THR A 493 -2.71 -12.66 20.34
N ASP A 494 -2.46 -11.61 21.12
CA ASP A 494 -3.48 -10.94 21.96
C ASP A 494 -4.65 -10.30 21.16
N MET A 495 -4.62 -10.41 19.83
CA MET A 495 -5.57 -9.82 18.89
C MET A 495 -5.94 -10.79 17.75
N PRO A 496 -6.52 -11.96 18.06
CA PRO A 496 -6.92 -12.93 17.04
C PRO A 496 -8.00 -12.33 16.13
N GLY A 497 -7.99 -12.72 14.86
CA GLY A 497 -9.02 -12.34 13.88
C GLY A 497 -9.01 -10.89 13.39
N ARG A 498 -8.11 -10.03 13.91
CA ARG A 498 -7.94 -8.67 13.37
C ARG A 498 -7.16 -8.68 12.05
N SER A 499 -7.34 -7.66 11.23
CA SER A 499 -6.47 -7.39 10.08
C SER A 499 -5.12 -6.81 10.52
N ALA A 500 -4.12 -6.83 9.63
CA ALA A 500 -2.82 -6.23 9.89
C ALA A 500 -2.93 -4.73 10.16
N ALA A 501 -3.80 -4.03 9.42
CA ALA A 501 -4.07 -2.62 9.61
C ALA A 501 -4.74 -2.32 10.96
N GLU A 502 -5.65 -3.18 11.43
CA GLU A 502 -6.27 -3.04 12.76
C GLU A 502 -5.28 -3.29 13.89
N ARG A 503 -4.37 -4.27 13.75
CA ARG A 503 -3.29 -4.45 14.71
C ARG A 503 -2.35 -3.25 14.73
N ALA A 504 -1.96 -2.74 13.56
CA ALA A 504 -1.15 -1.52 13.47
C ALA A 504 -1.85 -0.32 14.13
N ALA A 505 -3.14 -0.13 13.88
CA ALA A 505 -3.97 0.89 14.52
C ALA A 505 -4.01 0.71 16.05
N HIS A 506 -4.13 -0.53 16.54
CA HIS A 506 -4.12 -0.82 17.97
C HIS A 506 -2.78 -0.41 18.63
N PHE A 507 -1.65 -0.74 18.01
CA PHE A 507 -0.34 -0.33 18.53
C PHE A 507 -0.16 1.19 18.50
N LEU A 508 -0.63 1.87 17.45
CA LEU A 508 -0.64 3.32 17.40
C LEU A 508 -1.50 3.94 18.52
N TRP A 509 -2.72 3.44 18.74
CA TRP A 509 -3.58 3.90 19.83
C TRP A 509 -2.95 3.68 21.22
N ARG A 510 -2.21 2.58 21.39
CA ARG A 510 -1.46 2.34 22.63
C ARG A 510 -0.34 3.36 22.78
N THR A 511 0.44 3.61 21.73
CA THR A 511 1.53 4.61 21.74
C THR A 511 1.02 6.02 22.03
N LEU A 512 -0.09 6.44 21.42
CA LEU A 512 -0.71 7.74 21.67
C LEU A 512 -1.17 7.91 23.13
N ARG A 513 -1.72 6.85 23.73
CA ARG A 513 -2.13 6.84 25.15
C ARG A 513 -0.91 6.91 26.07
N ASP A 514 0.09 6.07 25.83
CA ASP A 514 1.32 6.03 26.63
C ASP A 514 2.06 7.38 26.59
N ALA A 515 2.19 7.99 25.40
CA ALA A 515 2.83 9.30 25.24
C ALA A 515 2.09 10.42 25.98
N ARG A 516 0.75 10.41 25.95
CA ARG A 516 -0.06 11.41 26.65
C ARG A 516 0.01 11.25 28.17
N THR A 517 -0.01 10.01 28.68
CA THR A 517 0.17 9.74 30.11
C THR A 517 1.55 10.19 30.59
N ALA A 518 2.60 9.94 29.81
CA ALA A 518 3.95 10.41 30.12
C ALA A 518 4.04 11.94 30.14
N ALA A 519 3.43 12.62 29.16
CA ALA A 519 3.37 14.08 29.14
C ALA A 519 2.61 14.67 30.34
N ALA A 520 1.50 14.05 30.72
CA ALA A 520 0.72 14.46 31.89
C ALA A 520 1.52 14.32 33.20
N ALA A 521 2.26 13.21 33.37
CA ALA A 521 3.10 12.97 34.55
C ALA A 521 4.22 14.01 34.71
N ILE A 522 4.78 14.51 33.61
CA ILE A 522 5.81 15.57 33.61
C ILE A 522 5.22 16.94 33.99
N SER A 523 3.95 17.19 33.63
CA SER A 523 3.26 18.47 33.88
C SER A 523 2.64 18.62 35.27
N SER A 524 2.54 17.53 36.05
CA SER A 524 2.02 17.57 37.43
C SER A 524 3.08 18.12 38.39
N PRO A 525 2.78 19.15 39.21
CA PRO A 525 3.72 19.62 40.23
C PRO A 525 4.00 18.50 41.24
N PRO A 526 5.22 18.40 41.81
CA PRO A 526 5.52 17.38 42.81
C PRO A 526 4.52 17.54 43.95
N GLU A 527 3.83 16.45 44.30
CA GLU A 527 2.99 16.39 45.49
C GLU A 527 3.86 16.83 46.67
N SER A 528 3.60 18.05 47.16
CA SER A 528 4.17 18.51 48.40
C SER A 528 3.70 17.53 49.47
N VAL A 529 4.64 16.76 50.00
CA VAL A 529 4.50 15.97 51.22
C VAL A 529 3.80 16.87 52.25
N ARG A 530 2.56 16.50 52.62
CA ARG A 530 1.84 17.09 53.74
C ARG A 530 1.97 16.16 54.94
#